data_AF-A0AAE9SP34-F1
#
_entry.id   AF-A0AAE9SP34-F1
#
_cell.length_a   1.000
_cell.length_b   1.000
_cell.length_c   1.000
_cell.angle_alpha   90.00
_cell.angle_beta   90.00
_cell.angle_gamma   90.00
#
_symmetry.space_group_name_H-M   'P 1'
#
loop_
_entity.id
_entity.type
_entity.pdbx_description
1 polymer ?
#
loop_
_entity_poly.entity_id
_entity_poly.type
_entity_poly.pdbx_seq_one_letter_code
_entity_poly.pdbx_strand_id
1 'polypeptide(L)'
;MSILSSDPITQLAFSMFESKGVYALLLGSGLSRAAGIPTGWEITLDLVRRVALAQGVKNQSDWATWYRKTYGAEPDYSAILAGLAASPAERRSILHSYIEPDEDDRAEGKKLPTAAHHAIAGLVRDGYVRVILTTNFDRLLENALREVGVEPTVVTSVDSLSGAEPLTHSPCYVLKLHGDYKDARILNTDEELGVYPPQYDALLDRILDEHGLIVCGWSGEWDDALRAALLRAPNRRYPTFWSIRGKVGSGAEPIISQRKAVTIPVADADSFFLKLAELVKTLAETRKQSPLTIDILVGSIKRYVARPEFRIRLDEVITQEVNKLFDRLDAKELSPQGVWSVEEFRRRLKLYEATTEPLAKAFGVLGRWGDDAELALIADTIRGVVARANKVGSGLNIWLDLRTYPAVLLMTAYGLGLARAERWKTLHDLFSLSMPRDERDPKRLVNSLFLWDWRGSDDNLWNNVEGFTTGNNRRKTPLSDHLFDVSFEWGTAFLGVPTDNALLFDRFEALGALVHLEENSERALKDQLENGDRKARMSVGRIGWRSEGRRSIEHELKSTPTRQQLLKAGFALGSEAYLDLFLENLSRVARWMEWR
;
A
#
# COMPACT_ATOMS: atom_id res chain seq x y z
N MET A 1 5.37 19.72 22.74
CA MET A 1 5.30 20.02 21.30
C MET A 1 4.65 18.84 20.62
N SER A 2 3.62 19.08 19.80
CA SER A 2 2.95 18.00 19.06
C SER A 2 3.91 17.44 18.01
N ILE A 3 3.99 16.11 17.85
CA ILE A 3 4.76 15.45 16.78
C ILE A 3 4.42 16.01 15.38
N LEU A 4 3.21 16.56 15.21
CA LEU A 4 2.72 17.09 13.94
C LEU A 4 3.02 18.58 13.71
N SER A 5 3.42 19.35 14.74
CA SER A 5 3.66 20.79 14.56
C SER A 5 4.90 21.12 13.72
N SER A 6 5.74 20.12 13.42
CA SER A 6 6.96 20.27 12.62
C SER A 6 6.83 19.81 11.17
N ASP A 7 5.70 19.21 10.76
CA ASP A 7 5.53 18.71 9.38
C ASP A 7 4.11 18.93 8.82
N PRO A 8 3.83 20.11 8.25
CA PRO A 8 2.48 20.49 7.82
C PRO A 8 1.99 19.71 6.58
N ILE A 9 2.88 19.13 5.76
CA ILE A 9 2.44 18.28 4.64
C ILE A 9 1.93 16.92 5.13
N THR A 10 2.52 16.37 6.20
CA THR A 10 2.01 15.14 6.84
C THR A 10 0.65 15.39 7.50
N GLN A 11 0.46 16.56 8.13
CA GLN A 11 -0.85 16.96 8.64
C GLN A 11 -1.90 17.04 7.52
N LEU A 12 -1.55 17.63 6.38
CA LEU A 12 -2.42 17.70 5.20
C LEU A 12 -2.76 16.29 4.70
N ALA A 13 -1.75 15.42 4.51
CA ALA A 13 -1.95 14.07 4.03
C ALA A 13 -2.88 13.26 4.94
N PHE A 14 -2.71 13.35 6.26
CA PHE A 14 -3.58 12.71 7.23
C PHE A 14 -5.03 13.23 7.15
N SER A 15 -5.20 14.55 7.03
CA SER A 15 -6.52 15.16 6.93
C SER A 15 -7.25 14.76 5.65
N MET A 16 -6.54 14.73 4.50
CA MET A 16 -7.09 14.25 3.23
C MET A 16 -7.45 12.77 3.28
N PHE A 17 -6.64 11.96 3.95
CA PHE A 17 -6.86 10.54 4.10
C PHE A 17 -8.14 10.23 4.90
N GLU A 18 -8.31 10.87 6.07
CA GLU A 18 -9.48 10.67 6.91
C GLU A 18 -10.75 11.32 6.33
N SER A 19 -10.59 12.45 5.64
CA SER A 19 -11.69 13.24 5.05
C SER A 19 -11.70 13.14 3.52
N LYS A 20 -11.85 11.93 3.01
CA LYS A 20 -11.79 11.64 1.57
C LYS A 20 -12.82 12.45 0.77
N GLY A 21 -12.35 13.20 -0.23
CA GLY A 21 -13.19 14.00 -1.13
C GLY A 21 -13.62 15.36 -0.57
N VAL A 22 -13.17 15.74 0.63
CA VAL A 22 -13.53 17.00 1.30
C VAL A 22 -12.66 18.18 0.87
N TYR A 23 -11.44 17.93 0.41
CA TYR A 23 -10.53 19.01 0.01
C TYR A 23 -10.69 19.36 -1.47
N ALA A 24 -10.86 20.65 -1.74
CA ALA A 24 -10.76 21.26 -3.05
C ALA A 24 -9.34 21.78 -3.29
N LEU A 25 -8.90 21.73 -4.55
CA LEU A 25 -7.63 22.36 -4.97
C LEU A 25 -7.91 23.75 -5.54
N LEU A 26 -7.04 24.71 -5.24
CA LEU A 26 -6.95 25.98 -5.96
C LEU A 26 -5.56 26.08 -6.60
N LEU A 27 -5.53 26.00 -7.93
CA LEU A 27 -4.32 25.86 -8.72
C LEU A 27 -4.07 27.11 -9.55
N GLY A 28 -2.87 27.67 -9.46
CA GLY A 28 -2.44 28.80 -10.28
C GLY A 28 -1.32 28.45 -11.26
N SER A 29 -0.84 29.47 -11.99
CA SER A 29 0.09 29.26 -13.11
C SER A 29 1.43 28.65 -12.69
N GLY A 30 1.78 28.74 -11.40
CA GLY A 30 2.96 28.09 -10.85
C GLY A 30 2.95 26.55 -10.98
N LEU A 31 1.77 25.93 -11.15
CA LEU A 31 1.64 24.49 -11.40
C LEU A 31 2.22 24.10 -12.77
N SER A 32 1.95 24.89 -13.81
CA SER A 32 2.31 24.60 -15.20
C SER A 32 3.73 25.09 -15.57
N ARG A 33 4.41 25.78 -14.65
CA ARG A 33 5.75 26.35 -14.90
C ARG A 33 6.80 25.30 -15.27
N ALA A 34 6.77 24.13 -14.63
CA ALA A 34 7.69 23.02 -14.93
C ALA A 34 7.44 22.39 -16.32
N ALA A 35 6.23 22.56 -16.88
CA ALA A 35 5.94 22.19 -18.26
C ALA A 35 6.49 23.20 -19.28
N GLY A 36 7.15 24.28 -18.85
CA GLY A 36 7.61 25.33 -19.76
C GLY A 36 6.52 26.33 -20.15
N ILE A 37 5.35 26.30 -19.50
CA ILE A 37 4.34 27.38 -19.64
C ILE A 37 4.70 28.50 -18.65
N PRO A 38 4.99 29.72 -19.12
CA PRO A 38 5.37 30.82 -18.23
C PRO A 38 4.19 31.24 -17.34
N THR A 39 4.52 31.71 -16.14
CA THR A 39 3.54 32.35 -15.24
C THR A 39 3.05 33.67 -15.81
N GLY A 40 1.90 34.17 -15.34
CA GLY A 40 1.36 35.47 -15.78
C GLY A 40 2.38 36.60 -15.67
N TRP A 41 3.14 36.65 -14.58
CA TRP A 41 4.23 37.62 -14.38
C TRP A 41 5.38 37.46 -15.39
N GLU A 42 5.79 36.23 -15.70
CA GLU A 42 6.83 35.97 -16.70
C GLU A 42 6.37 36.39 -18.11
N ILE A 43 5.08 36.21 -18.43
CA ILE A 43 4.47 36.70 -19.67
C ILE A 43 4.50 38.24 -19.68
N THR A 44 4.08 38.91 -18.61
CA THR A 44 4.13 40.38 -18.50
C THR A 44 5.53 40.92 -18.81
N LEU A 45 6.56 40.35 -18.19
CA LEU A 45 7.94 40.80 -18.39
C LEU A 45 8.45 40.54 -19.82
N ASP A 46 8.07 39.41 -20.43
CA ASP A 46 8.43 39.13 -21.81
C ASP A 46 7.73 40.09 -22.79
N LEU A 47 6.47 40.44 -22.55
CA LEU A 47 5.76 41.44 -23.35
C LEU A 47 6.39 42.82 -23.22
N VAL A 48 6.72 43.27 -22.00
CA VAL A 48 7.47 44.52 -21.77
C VAL A 48 8.78 44.53 -22.56
N ARG A 49 9.55 43.43 -22.47
CA ARG A 49 10.80 43.27 -23.19
C ARG A 49 10.59 43.40 -24.71
N ARG A 50 9.62 42.69 -25.28
CA ARG A 50 9.35 42.71 -26.74
C ARG A 50 8.97 44.12 -27.20
N VAL A 51 8.10 44.81 -26.46
CA VAL A 51 7.70 46.19 -26.76
C VAL A 51 8.87 47.16 -26.67
N ALA A 52 9.65 47.09 -25.58
CA ALA A 52 10.79 47.97 -25.39
C ALA A 52 11.87 47.78 -26.47
N LEU A 53 12.16 46.52 -26.84
CA LEU A 53 13.09 46.21 -27.92
C LEU A 53 12.58 46.73 -29.28
N ALA A 54 11.29 46.59 -29.57
CA ALA A 54 10.69 47.15 -30.79
C ALA A 54 10.76 48.69 -30.84
N GLN A 55 10.75 49.34 -29.68
CA GLN A 55 10.96 50.79 -29.54
C GLN A 55 12.45 51.22 -29.56
N GLY A 56 13.37 50.28 -29.78
CA GLY A 56 14.81 50.55 -29.88
C GLY A 56 15.55 50.64 -28.53
N VAL A 57 14.91 50.25 -27.42
CA VAL A 57 15.54 50.20 -26.10
C VAL A 57 16.55 49.05 -26.07
N LYS A 58 17.78 49.30 -25.58
CA LYS A 58 18.79 48.23 -25.41
C LYS A 58 18.33 47.23 -24.36
N ASN A 59 18.75 45.97 -24.53
CA ASN A 59 18.40 44.88 -23.61
C ASN A 59 18.77 45.22 -22.16
N GLN A 60 17.83 45.01 -21.24
CA GLN A 60 18.00 45.29 -19.81
C GLN A 60 18.22 44.01 -19.01
N SER A 61 18.91 44.11 -17.88
CA SER A 61 19.09 42.99 -16.94
C SER A 61 17.84 42.71 -16.11
N ASP A 62 16.99 43.71 -15.89
CA ASP A 62 15.73 43.61 -15.15
C ASP A 62 14.68 44.54 -15.79
N TRP A 63 13.77 43.92 -16.53
CA TRP A 63 12.69 44.64 -17.23
C TRP A 63 11.64 45.21 -16.28
N ALA A 64 11.45 44.64 -15.08
CA ALA A 64 10.51 45.18 -14.08
C ALA A 64 11.04 46.49 -13.50
N THR A 65 12.33 46.52 -13.14
CA THR A 65 12.99 47.73 -12.65
C THR A 65 13.10 48.80 -13.72
N TRP A 66 13.34 48.40 -14.98
CA TRP A 66 13.31 49.34 -16.10
C TRP A 66 11.93 49.98 -16.28
N TYR A 67 10.87 49.17 -16.34
CA TYR A 67 9.50 49.65 -16.54
C TYR A 67 9.09 50.63 -15.44
N ARG A 68 9.37 50.31 -14.17
CA ARG A 68 9.13 51.22 -13.04
C ARG A 68 9.83 52.57 -13.17
N LYS A 69 11.09 52.57 -13.58
CA LYS A 69 11.86 53.82 -13.76
C LYS A 69 11.32 54.66 -14.90
N THR A 70 10.84 54.02 -15.96
CA THR A 70 10.36 54.70 -17.17
C THR A 70 8.93 55.21 -17.03
N TYR A 71 8.03 54.41 -16.45
CA TYR A 71 6.59 54.67 -16.41
C TYR A 71 6.06 55.02 -15.01
N GLY A 72 6.88 54.92 -13.95
CA GLY A 72 6.50 55.30 -12.59
C GLY A 72 5.51 54.34 -11.91
N ALA A 73 5.19 53.21 -12.54
CA ALA A 73 4.26 52.18 -12.06
C ALA A 73 4.85 50.77 -12.24
N GLU A 74 4.32 49.79 -11.51
CA GLU A 74 4.69 48.38 -11.74
C GLU A 74 4.12 47.88 -13.09
N PRO A 75 4.80 46.94 -13.79
CA PRO A 75 4.25 46.29 -14.97
C PRO A 75 2.94 45.57 -14.64
N ASP A 76 1.86 45.99 -15.30
CA ASP A 76 0.56 45.35 -15.14
C ASP A 76 0.19 44.51 -16.38
N TYR A 77 -0.19 43.26 -16.14
CA TYR A 77 -0.48 42.28 -17.20
C TYR A 77 -1.61 42.77 -18.11
N SER A 78 -2.70 43.22 -17.50
CA SER A 78 -3.92 43.66 -18.18
C SER A 78 -3.69 44.93 -19.00
N ALA A 79 -3.02 45.93 -18.42
CA ALA A 79 -2.70 47.19 -19.08
C ALA A 79 -1.77 46.99 -20.27
N ILE A 80 -0.77 46.11 -20.13
CA ILE A 80 0.17 45.80 -21.22
C ILE A 80 -0.54 45.05 -22.36
N LEU A 81 -1.38 44.06 -22.05
CA LEU A 81 -2.15 43.33 -23.06
C LEU A 81 -3.19 44.21 -23.76
N ALA A 82 -3.88 45.08 -23.01
CA ALA A 82 -4.84 46.03 -23.56
C ALA A 82 -4.16 47.05 -24.50
N GLY A 83 -2.94 47.49 -24.17
CA GLY A 83 -2.16 48.39 -25.02
C GLY A 83 -1.56 47.71 -26.27
N LEU A 84 -1.32 46.39 -26.21
CA LEU A 84 -0.70 45.64 -27.30
C LEU A 84 -1.69 45.10 -28.35
N ALA A 85 -2.93 44.87 -27.96
CA ALA A 85 -3.93 44.21 -28.80
C ALA A 85 -5.28 44.94 -28.71
N ALA A 86 -5.76 45.39 -29.87
CA ALA A 86 -6.98 46.18 -30.01
C ALA A 86 -8.23 45.30 -29.92
N SER A 87 -8.11 43.99 -30.19
CA SER A 87 -9.23 43.04 -30.13
C SER A 87 -8.98 41.85 -29.19
N PRO A 88 -10.03 41.23 -28.63
CA PRO A 88 -9.91 39.98 -27.87
C PRO A 88 -9.25 38.84 -28.65
N ALA A 89 -9.44 38.79 -29.98
CA ALA A 89 -8.84 37.78 -30.85
C ALA A 89 -7.31 37.91 -30.92
N GLU A 90 -6.78 39.13 -30.96
CA GLU A 90 -5.33 39.39 -30.94
C GLU A 90 -4.70 39.02 -29.59
N ARG A 91 -5.36 39.37 -28.47
CA ARG A 91 -4.92 38.96 -27.12
C ARG A 91 -4.81 37.44 -27.01
N ARG A 92 -5.82 36.73 -27.52
CA ARG A 92 -5.81 35.27 -27.58
C ARG A 92 -4.65 34.74 -28.42
N SER A 93 -4.35 35.34 -29.57
CA SER A 93 -3.24 34.93 -30.42
C SER A 93 -1.89 35.05 -29.71
N ILE A 94 -1.70 36.09 -28.89
CA ILE A 94 -0.50 36.28 -28.08
C ILE A 94 -0.37 35.14 -27.07
N LEU A 95 -1.43 34.85 -26.31
CA LEU A 95 -1.43 33.80 -25.29
C LEU A 95 -1.28 32.40 -25.88
N HIS A 96 -1.86 32.15 -27.06
CA HIS A 96 -1.75 30.89 -27.77
C HIS A 96 -0.27 30.52 -28.01
N SER A 97 0.58 31.50 -28.33
CA SER A 97 2.01 31.25 -28.56
C SER A 97 2.78 30.76 -27.31
N TYR A 98 2.32 31.12 -26.11
CA TYR A 98 2.94 30.69 -24.86
C TYR A 98 2.42 29.33 -24.36
N ILE A 99 1.24 28.90 -24.79
CA ILE A 99 0.54 27.73 -24.23
C ILE A 99 0.61 26.52 -25.16
N GLU A 100 0.42 26.71 -26.47
CA GLU A 100 0.39 25.59 -27.42
C GLU A 100 1.81 25.19 -27.83
N PRO A 101 2.15 23.88 -27.82
CA PRO A 101 3.47 23.42 -28.21
C PRO A 101 3.69 23.50 -29.72
N ASP A 102 4.80 24.10 -30.11
CA ASP A 102 5.34 24.00 -31.47
C ASP A 102 6.06 22.64 -31.68
N GLU A 103 6.71 22.46 -32.84
CA GLU A 103 7.39 21.20 -33.16
C GLU A 103 8.60 20.94 -32.24
N ASP A 104 9.33 21.99 -31.87
CA ASP A 104 10.51 21.93 -31.00
C ASP A 104 10.09 21.62 -29.55
N ASP A 105 9.03 22.27 -29.05
CA ASP A 105 8.46 22.00 -27.73
C ASP A 105 8.04 20.55 -27.59
N ARG A 106 7.45 19.94 -28.63
CA ARG A 106 7.06 18.52 -28.62
C ARG A 106 8.28 17.60 -28.62
N ALA A 107 9.31 17.92 -29.40
CA ALA A 107 10.55 17.15 -29.44
C ALA A 107 11.28 17.16 -28.08
N GLU A 108 11.17 18.27 -27.34
CA GLU A 108 11.77 18.43 -26.01
C GLU A 108 10.86 18.00 -24.85
N GLY A 109 9.62 17.57 -25.13
CA GLY A 109 8.65 17.15 -24.11
C GLY A 109 8.10 18.29 -23.24
N LYS A 110 8.09 19.53 -23.76
CA LYS A 110 7.50 20.70 -23.11
C LYS A 110 5.99 20.78 -23.36
N LYS A 111 5.32 21.56 -22.52
CA LYS A 111 3.86 21.82 -22.52
C LYS A 111 3.04 20.52 -22.49
N LEU A 112 3.57 19.53 -21.78
CA LEU A 112 2.91 18.27 -21.43
C LEU A 112 2.59 18.25 -19.93
N PRO A 113 1.64 17.41 -19.49
CA PRO A 113 1.35 17.25 -18.07
C PRO A 113 2.61 16.91 -17.26
N THR A 114 2.83 17.64 -16.17
CA THR A 114 3.98 17.44 -15.27
C THR A 114 3.70 16.36 -14.23
N ALA A 115 4.72 16.01 -13.42
CA ALA A 115 4.54 15.08 -12.32
C ALA A 115 3.47 15.54 -11.31
N ALA A 116 3.33 16.84 -11.05
CA ALA A 116 2.24 17.38 -10.25
C ALA A 116 0.85 17.07 -10.85
N HIS A 117 0.69 17.25 -12.16
CA HIS A 117 -0.58 16.98 -12.85
C HIS A 117 -0.98 15.51 -12.73
N HIS A 118 -0.03 14.59 -12.95
CA HIS A 118 -0.28 13.16 -12.79
C HIS A 118 -0.55 12.77 -11.32
N ALA A 119 0.15 13.39 -10.36
CA ALA A 119 -0.08 13.14 -8.94
C ALA A 119 -1.49 13.60 -8.51
N ILE A 120 -1.92 14.78 -8.95
CA ILE A 120 -3.29 15.27 -8.75
C ILE A 120 -4.30 14.33 -9.41
N ALA A 121 -4.06 13.91 -10.65
CA ALA A 121 -4.94 13.00 -11.36
C ALA A 121 -5.09 11.65 -10.63
N GLY A 122 -4.00 11.13 -10.05
CA GLY A 122 -4.02 9.95 -9.18
C GLY A 122 -4.87 10.17 -7.92
N LEU A 123 -4.71 11.31 -7.24
CA LEU A 123 -5.51 11.67 -6.07
C LEU A 123 -7.00 11.81 -6.40
N VAL A 124 -7.34 12.33 -7.59
CA VAL A 124 -8.72 12.42 -8.08
C VAL A 124 -9.28 11.03 -8.39
N ARG A 125 -8.55 10.21 -9.16
CA ARG A 125 -8.95 8.81 -9.48
C ARG A 125 -9.23 8.02 -8.21
N ASP A 126 -8.39 8.19 -7.20
CA ASP A 126 -8.52 7.50 -5.93
C ASP A 126 -9.61 8.12 -5.04
N GLY A 127 -10.25 9.23 -5.45
CA GLY A 127 -11.40 9.88 -4.81
C GLY A 127 -11.06 10.85 -3.67
N TYR A 128 -9.79 11.22 -3.49
CA TYR A 128 -9.36 12.15 -2.45
C TYR A 128 -9.64 13.62 -2.80
N VAL A 129 -9.62 13.94 -4.09
CA VAL A 129 -9.95 15.27 -4.62
C VAL A 129 -11.11 15.13 -5.60
N ARG A 130 -12.12 15.98 -5.45
CA ARG A 130 -13.29 16.02 -6.34
C ARG A 130 -13.51 17.37 -7.02
N VAL A 131 -13.00 18.45 -6.41
CA VAL A 131 -13.23 19.81 -6.86
C VAL A 131 -11.90 20.50 -7.07
N ILE A 132 -11.72 21.09 -8.24
CA ILE A 132 -10.51 21.82 -8.62
C ILE A 132 -10.92 23.18 -9.16
N LEU A 133 -10.44 24.23 -8.51
CA LEU A 133 -10.48 25.61 -8.97
C LEU A 133 -9.14 25.91 -9.64
N THR A 134 -9.15 26.54 -10.80
CA THR A 134 -7.91 26.93 -11.47
C THR A 134 -8.02 28.29 -12.17
N THR A 135 -6.94 29.06 -12.10
CA THR A 135 -6.75 30.28 -12.91
C THR A 135 -5.96 29.99 -14.19
N ASN A 136 -5.59 28.73 -14.45
CA ASN A 136 -4.81 28.37 -15.62
C ASN A 136 -5.69 28.22 -16.85
N PHE A 137 -5.22 28.72 -17.98
CA PHE A 137 -5.90 28.57 -19.26
C PHE A 137 -5.58 27.23 -19.94
N ASP A 138 -4.38 26.68 -19.71
CA ASP A 138 -3.89 25.44 -20.31
C ASP A 138 -4.76 24.21 -19.99
N ARG A 139 -4.61 23.14 -20.77
CA ARG A 139 -5.39 21.90 -20.63
C ARG A 139 -4.60 20.74 -19.99
N LEU A 140 -3.46 21.02 -19.36
CA LEU A 140 -2.54 19.97 -18.90
C LEU A 140 -3.17 19.09 -17.81
N LEU A 141 -3.91 19.70 -16.88
CA LEU A 141 -4.63 18.96 -15.84
C LEU A 141 -5.71 18.05 -16.44
N GLU A 142 -6.47 18.54 -17.41
CA GLU A 142 -7.55 17.76 -18.03
C GLU A 142 -6.99 16.58 -18.82
N ASN A 143 -5.84 16.75 -19.48
CA ASN A 143 -5.15 15.67 -20.16
C ASN A 143 -4.66 14.60 -19.17
N ALA A 144 -4.02 15.01 -18.07
CA ALA A 144 -3.58 14.07 -17.02
C ALA A 144 -4.75 13.27 -16.41
N LEU A 145 -5.91 13.90 -16.22
CA LEU A 145 -7.12 13.24 -15.73
C LEU A 145 -7.62 12.18 -16.71
N ARG A 146 -7.69 12.51 -18.01
CA ARG A 146 -8.12 11.57 -19.05
C ARG A 146 -7.17 10.38 -19.20
N GLU A 147 -5.86 10.61 -19.10
CA GLU A 147 -4.84 9.56 -19.16
C GLU A 147 -5.00 8.50 -18.05
N VAL A 148 -5.53 8.88 -16.89
CA VAL A 148 -5.82 7.94 -15.79
C VAL A 148 -7.27 7.42 -15.80
N GLY A 149 -8.02 7.70 -16.87
CA GLY A 149 -9.40 7.22 -17.06
C GLY A 149 -10.47 8.03 -16.33
N VAL A 150 -10.17 9.25 -15.87
CA VAL A 150 -11.13 10.15 -15.23
C VAL A 150 -11.59 11.19 -16.26
N GLU A 151 -12.90 11.25 -16.53
CA GLU A 151 -13.48 12.31 -17.36
C GLU A 151 -14.00 13.46 -16.46
N PRO A 152 -13.37 14.65 -16.49
CA PRO A 152 -13.79 15.77 -15.66
C PRO A 152 -14.96 16.55 -16.26
N THR A 153 -15.83 17.08 -15.38
CA THR A 153 -16.75 18.16 -15.72
C THR A 153 -15.98 19.48 -15.72
N VAL A 154 -15.76 20.07 -16.90
CA VAL A 154 -14.99 21.32 -17.03
C VAL A 154 -15.94 22.50 -17.25
N VAL A 155 -15.87 23.49 -16.36
CA VAL A 155 -16.63 24.74 -16.46
C VAL A 155 -15.68 25.89 -16.74
N THR A 156 -15.91 26.57 -17.86
CA THR A 156 -15.05 27.64 -18.38
C THR A 156 -15.81 28.95 -18.64
N SER A 157 -17.14 28.90 -18.60
CA SER A 157 -18.05 30.04 -18.81
C SER A 157 -19.36 29.87 -18.02
N VAL A 158 -20.12 30.95 -17.85
CA VAL A 158 -21.46 30.92 -17.23
C VAL A 158 -22.43 30.02 -18.00
N ASP A 159 -22.32 29.93 -19.33
CA ASP A 159 -23.13 29.02 -20.15
C ASP A 159 -22.76 27.56 -19.86
N SER A 160 -21.47 27.24 -19.80
CA SER A 160 -21.02 25.89 -19.45
C SER A 160 -21.41 25.51 -18.02
N LEU A 161 -21.44 26.48 -17.10
CA LEU A 161 -21.92 26.27 -15.74
C LEU A 161 -23.41 25.90 -15.71
N SER A 162 -24.21 26.51 -16.58
CA SER A 162 -25.65 26.26 -16.67
C SER A 162 -25.96 24.87 -17.23
N GLY A 163 -25.10 24.34 -18.12
CA GLY A 163 -25.22 23.00 -18.68
C GLY A 163 -24.41 21.92 -17.96
N ALA A 164 -23.62 22.28 -16.95
CA ALA A 164 -22.76 21.35 -16.23
C ALA A 164 -23.54 20.45 -15.28
N GLU A 165 -23.02 19.23 -15.09
CA GLU A 165 -23.51 18.35 -14.03
C GLU A 165 -23.30 19.01 -12.65
N PRO A 166 -24.28 18.94 -11.72
CA PRO A 166 -24.10 19.50 -10.39
C PRO A 166 -22.87 18.92 -9.67
N LEU A 167 -22.20 19.77 -8.89
CA LEU A 167 -20.99 19.44 -8.12
C LEU A 167 -21.09 18.10 -7.35
N THR A 168 -22.27 17.79 -6.82
CA THR A 168 -22.53 16.58 -6.02
C THR A 168 -22.46 15.29 -6.82
N HIS A 169 -22.79 15.33 -8.12
CA HIS A 169 -22.86 14.16 -8.99
C HIS A 169 -21.60 14.01 -9.86
N SER A 170 -20.85 15.08 -10.05
CA SER A 170 -19.59 15.04 -10.79
C SER A 170 -18.49 14.28 -10.00
N PRO A 171 -17.79 13.32 -10.64
CA PRO A 171 -16.66 12.61 -10.03
C PRO A 171 -15.42 13.50 -9.92
N CYS A 172 -15.25 14.44 -10.85
CA CYS A 172 -14.22 15.46 -10.85
C CYS A 172 -14.75 16.73 -11.51
N TYR A 173 -14.84 17.81 -10.74
CA TYR A 173 -15.33 19.10 -11.19
C TYR A 173 -14.19 20.10 -11.28
N VAL A 174 -13.94 20.65 -12.48
CA VAL A 174 -12.87 21.60 -12.75
C VAL A 174 -13.48 22.95 -13.14
N LEU A 175 -13.38 23.94 -12.26
CA LEU A 175 -13.83 25.31 -12.51
C LEU A 175 -12.63 26.18 -12.94
N LYS A 176 -12.61 26.59 -14.20
CA LYS A 176 -11.60 27.49 -14.77
C LYS A 176 -12.12 28.92 -14.69
N LEU A 177 -11.61 29.69 -13.72
CA LEU A 177 -12.14 31.01 -13.36
C LEU A 177 -11.93 32.05 -14.46
N HIS A 178 -10.79 31.98 -15.15
CA HIS A 178 -10.44 32.93 -16.21
C HIS A 178 -10.80 32.41 -17.62
N GLY A 179 -11.33 31.19 -17.71
CA GLY A 179 -11.75 30.55 -18.96
C GLY A 179 -10.71 29.59 -19.56
N ASP A 180 -10.82 29.34 -20.87
CA ASP A 180 -9.97 28.43 -21.64
C ASP A 180 -9.40 29.19 -22.84
N TYR A 181 -8.10 29.06 -23.11
CA TYR A 181 -7.43 29.76 -24.21
C TYR A 181 -8.03 29.47 -25.61
N LYS A 182 -8.85 28.42 -25.76
CA LYS A 182 -9.58 28.11 -27.00
C LYS A 182 -10.95 28.81 -27.13
N ASP A 183 -11.49 29.39 -26.06
CA ASP A 183 -12.74 30.16 -26.08
C ASP A 183 -12.43 31.62 -26.47
N ALA A 184 -13.36 32.31 -27.13
CA ALA A 184 -13.22 33.73 -27.50
C ALA A 184 -13.54 34.67 -26.33
N ARG A 185 -14.02 34.14 -25.20
CA ARG A 185 -14.54 34.88 -24.02
C ARG A 185 -13.59 34.86 -22.82
N ILE A 186 -12.29 34.70 -23.06
CA ILE A 186 -11.29 34.63 -21.98
C ILE A 186 -11.23 35.99 -21.27
N LEU A 187 -11.33 35.98 -19.94
CA LEU A 187 -11.20 37.18 -19.11
C LEU A 187 -9.70 37.46 -18.90
N ASN A 188 -9.18 38.55 -19.49
CA ASN A 188 -7.74 38.87 -19.50
C ASN A 188 -7.40 40.31 -19.10
N THR A 189 -8.38 41.15 -18.78
CA THR A 189 -8.16 42.53 -18.37
C THR A 189 -8.66 42.80 -16.95
N ASP A 190 -8.18 43.86 -16.30
CA ASP A 190 -8.62 44.25 -14.95
C ASP A 190 -10.12 44.59 -14.90
N GLU A 191 -10.68 45.11 -15.99
CA GLU A 191 -12.13 45.34 -16.13
C GLU A 191 -12.92 44.01 -16.17
N GLU A 192 -12.31 42.93 -16.63
CA GLU A 192 -12.89 41.59 -16.74
C GLU A 192 -12.59 40.70 -15.52
N LEU A 193 -11.52 40.98 -14.78
CA LEU A 193 -11.05 40.24 -13.59
C LEU A 193 -11.39 40.94 -12.26
N GLY A 194 -11.85 42.19 -12.31
CA GLY A 194 -12.22 42.94 -11.11
C GLY A 194 -13.50 42.45 -10.42
N VAL A 195 -14.41 41.81 -11.16
CA VAL A 195 -15.66 41.24 -10.62
C VAL A 195 -16.01 39.95 -11.36
N TYR A 196 -16.23 38.86 -10.61
CA TYR A 196 -16.75 37.63 -11.18
C TYR A 196 -18.26 37.68 -11.37
N PRO A 197 -18.82 36.96 -12.37
CA PRO A 197 -20.26 36.84 -12.54
C PRO A 197 -20.93 36.33 -11.25
N PRO A 198 -22.15 36.80 -10.90
CA PRO A 198 -22.85 36.37 -9.68
C PRO A 198 -23.01 34.84 -9.56
N GLN A 199 -23.11 34.14 -10.68
CA GLN A 199 -23.20 32.68 -10.73
C GLN A 199 -21.89 32.01 -10.30
N TYR A 200 -20.74 32.57 -10.67
CA TYR A 200 -19.43 32.09 -10.23
C TYR A 200 -19.25 32.39 -8.76
N ASP A 201 -19.62 33.58 -8.31
CA ASP A 201 -19.56 33.97 -6.91
C ASP A 201 -20.40 33.05 -6.02
N ALA A 202 -21.64 32.72 -6.43
CA ALA A 202 -22.47 31.78 -5.71
C ALA A 202 -21.86 30.36 -5.63
N LEU A 203 -21.24 29.88 -6.72
CA LEU A 203 -20.56 28.58 -6.74
C LEU A 203 -19.28 28.60 -5.89
N LEU A 204 -18.49 29.67 -5.97
CA LEU A 204 -17.28 29.86 -5.17
C LEU A 204 -17.61 29.91 -3.69
N ASP A 205 -18.62 30.68 -3.28
CA ASP A 205 -19.05 30.77 -1.89
C ASP A 205 -19.46 29.39 -1.35
N ARG A 206 -20.15 28.59 -2.17
CA ARG A 206 -20.50 27.22 -1.84
C ARG A 206 -19.28 26.31 -1.71
N ILE A 207 -18.38 26.30 -2.70
CA ILE A 207 -17.17 25.46 -2.68
C ILE A 207 -16.30 25.82 -1.47
N LEU A 208 -16.12 27.12 -1.21
CA LEU A 208 -15.25 27.64 -0.16
C LEU A 208 -15.83 27.48 1.26
N ASP A 209 -17.15 27.31 1.43
CA ASP A 209 -17.77 26.91 2.71
C ASP A 209 -17.78 25.39 2.89
N GLU A 210 -18.08 24.63 1.84
CA GLU A 210 -18.28 23.17 1.90
C GLU A 210 -16.97 22.37 1.92
N HIS A 211 -15.84 22.92 1.44
CA HIS A 211 -14.58 22.19 1.26
C HIS A 211 -13.42 22.79 2.07
N GLY A 212 -12.49 21.92 2.46
CA GLY A 212 -11.13 22.36 2.81
C GLY A 212 -10.40 22.83 1.56
N LEU A 213 -9.45 23.75 1.69
CA LEU A 213 -8.79 24.34 0.52
C LEU A 213 -7.29 24.05 0.52
N ILE A 214 -6.75 23.58 -0.60
CA ILE A 214 -5.31 23.42 -0.82
C ILE A 214 -4.90 24.34 -1.95
N VAL A 215 -4.16 25.40 -1.63
CA VAL A 215 -3.72 26.42 -2.60
C VAL A 215 -2.31 26.13 -3.05
N CYS A 216 -2.11 25.98 -4.37
CA CYS A 216 -0.80 25.76 -4.96
C CYS A 216 -0.59 26.53 -6.27
N GLY A 217 0.56 27.19 -6.41
CA GLY A 217 0.93 27.89 -7.63
C GLY A 217 0.16 29.19 -7.93
N TRP A 218 -0.72 29.64 -7.04
CA TRP A 218 -1.42 30.93 -7.11
C TRP A 218 -0.83 31.93 -6.12
N SER A 219 -0.51 33.15 -6.57
CA SER A 219 0.18 34.16 -5.76
C SER A 219 -0.75 35.06 -4.94
N GLY A 220 -2.01 35.22 -5.35
CA GLY A 220 -2.97 36.13 -4.72
C GLY A 220 -2.75 37.63 -4.99
N GLU A 221 -1.74 37.98 -5.80
CA GLU A 221 -1.32 39.37 -5.98
C GLU A 221 -2.24 40.14 -6.94
N TRP A 222 -2.58 39.54 -8.09
CA TRP A 222 -3.20 40.22 -9.24
C TRP A 222 -4.63 39.75 -9.58
N ASP A 223 -5.27 38.95 -8.72
CA ASP A 223 -6.63 38.44 -8.94
C ASP A 223 -7.55 38.92 -7.81
N ASP A 224 -8.04 40.14 -7.99
CA ASP A 224 -8.82 40.86 -6.98
C ASP A 224 -10.16 40.20 -6.70
N ALA A 225 -10.84 39.66 -7.73
CA ALA A 225 -12.12 38.97 -7.57
C ALA A 225 -11.99 37.66 -6.79
N LEU A 226 -10.98 36.83 -7.09
CA LEU A 226 -10.75 35.60 -6.33
C LEU A 226 -10.28 35.89 -4.90
N ARG A 227 -9.46 36.92 -4.71
CA ARG A 227 -9.09 37.40 -3.37
C ARG A 227 -10.33 37.83 -2.60
N ALA A 228 -11.21 38.63 -3.19
CA ALA A 228 -12.46 39.04 -2.56
C ALA A 228 -13.36 37.83 -2.21
N ALA A 229 -13.46 36.83 -3.09
CA ALA A 229 -14.20 35.60 -2.83
C ALA A 229 -13.61 34.82 -1.63
N LEU A 230 -12.29 34.68 -1.56
CA LEU A 230 -11.62 34.00 -0.46
C LEU A 230 -11.75 34.75 0.88
N LEU A 231 -11.73 36.08 0.86
CA LEU A 231 -11.89 36.93 2.04
C LEU A 231 -13.36 37.03 2.50
N ARG A 232 -14.35 36.98 1.61
CA ARG A 232 -15.76 37.02 2.03
C ARG A 232 -16.29 35.67 2.51
N ALA A 233 -15.77 34.57 1.97
CA ALA A 233 -16.28 33.24 2.28
C ALA A 233 -15.95 32.82 3.73
N PRO A 234 -16.92 32.23 4.45
CA PRO A 234 -16.72 31.80 5.84
C PRO A 234 -15.69 30.67 5.93
N ASN A 235 -14.80 30.75 6.92
CA ASN A 235 -13.76 29.75 7.16
C ASN A 235 -14.00 29.04 8.50
N ARG A 236 -14.94 28.08 8.52
CA ARG A 236 -15.42 27.45 9.76
C ARG A 236 -15.32 25.93 9.81
N ARG A 237 -15.44 25.23 8.67
CA ARG A 237 -15.60 23.78 8.64
C ARG A 237 -14.28 23.03 8.51
N TYR A 238 -13.49 23.40 7.49
CA TYR A 238 -12.30 22.67 7.08
C TYR A 238 -11.10 23.61 6.94
N PRO A 239 -9.87 23.16 7.23
CA PRO A 239 -8.70 24.01 7.20
C PRO A 239 -8.29 24.37 5.77
N THR A 240 -7.61 25.52 5.64
CA THR A 240 -6.93 25.93 4.42
C THR A 240 -5.44 25.64 4.55
N PHE A 241 -4.86 24.97 3.55
CA PHE A 241 -3.42 24.77 3.40
C PHE A 241 -2.91 25.58 2.22
N TRP A 242 -1.80 26.28 2.41
CA TRP A 242 -1.25 27.17 1.39
C TRP A 242 0.21 26.85 1.13
N SER A 243 0.53 26.39 -0.08
CA SER A 243 1.92 26.14 -0.47
C SER A 243 2.62 27.47 -0.81
N ILE A 244 3.78 27.73 -0.21
CA ILE A 244 4.55 28.96 -0.41
C ILE A 244 5.91 28.62 -1.00
N ARG A 245 6.27 29.31 -2.09
CA ARG A 245 7.62 29.35 -2.62
C ARG A 245 8.24 30.71 -2.31
N GLY A 246 9.25 30.75 -1.44
CA GLY A 246 9.90 31.99 -1.03
C GLY A 246 9.09 32.77 0.02
N LYS A 247 8.93 34.08 -0.18
CA LYS A 247 8.18 34.97 0.74
C LYS A 247 6.71 35.05 0.33
N VAL A 248 5.84 35.24 1.32
CA VAL A 248 4.41 35.53 1.08
C VAL A 248 4.29 36.90 0.41
N GLY A 249 3.51 36.97 -0.67
CA GLY A 249 3.17 38.22 -1.36
C GLY A 249 2.12 39.02 -0.60
N SER A 250 2.05 40.33 -0.90
CA SER A 250 1.17 41.26 -0.18
C SER A 250 -0.31 40.93 -0.37
N GLY A 251 -0.68 40.33 -1.51
CA GLY A 251 -2.05 39.89 -1.77
C GLY A 251 -2.46 38.60 -1.06
N ALA A 252 -1.51 37.69 -0.79
CA ALA A 252 -1.78 36.42 -0.11
C ALA A 252 -1.83 36.54 1.41
N GLU A 253 -1.08 37.48 2.00
CA GLU A 253 -0.96 37.63 3.46
C GLU A 253 -2.32 37.87 4.15
N PRO A 254 -3.20 38.78 3.67
CA PRO A 254 -4.54 38.96 4.26
C PRO A 254 -5.39 37.68 4.22
N ILE A 255 -5.29 36.91 3.14
CA ILE A 255 -6.05 35.66 2.97
C ILE A 255 -5.55 34.61 3.97
N ILE A 256 -4.23 34.44 4.07
CA ILE A 256 -3.59 33.50 4.99
C ILE A 256 -3.97 33.84 6.43
N SER A 257 -3.92 35.13 6.80
CA SER A 257 -4.32 35.58 8.15
C SER A 257 -5.80 35.35 8.42
N GLN A 258 -6.69 35.77 7.52
CA GLN A 258 -8.13 35.64 7.72
C GLN A 258 -8.58 34.16 7.77
N ARG A 259 -8.02 33.33 6.88
CA ARG A 259 -8.31 31.89 6.84
C ARG A 259 -7.50 31.06 7.83
N LYS A 260 -6.61 31.68 8.61
CA LYS A 260 -5.67 30.98 9.51
C LYS A 260 -5.00 29.81 8.78
N ALA A 261 -4.58 30.04 7.54
CA ALA A 261 -4.11 28.99 6.66
C ALA A 261 -2.81 28.39 7.19
N VAL A 262 -2.70 27.07 7.13
CA VAL A 262 -1.45 26.38 7.44
C VAL A 262 -0.54 26.51 6.23
N THR A 263 0.60 27.15 6.44
CA THR A 263 1.56 27.43 5.37
C THR A 263 2.52 26.26 5.19
N ILE A 264 2.75 25.84 3.95
CA ILE A 264 3.63 24.73 3.59
C ILE A 264 4.74 25.28 2.70
N PRO A 265 5.99 25.38 3.17
CA PRO A 265 7.11 25.74 2.33
C PRO A 265 7.34 24.67 1.25
N VAL A 266 7.40 25.07 -0.01
CA VAL A 266 7.62 24.17 -1.16
C VAL A 266 8.69 24.72 -2.10
N ALA A 267 9.46 23.82 -2.72
CA ALA A 267 10.41 24.18 -3.78
C ALA A 267 9.69 24.42 -5.11
N ASP A 268 8.78 23.50 -5.45
CA ASP A 268 7.98 23.45 -6.66
C ASP A 268 6.72 22.59 -6.44
N ALA A 269 5.79 22.65 -7.39
CA ALA A 269 4.52 21.93 -7.31
C ALA A 269 4.69 20.41 -7.52
N ASP A 270 5.64 19.99 -8.35
CA ASP A 270 5.89 18.57 -8.65
C ASP A 270 6.30 17.82 -7.37
N SER A 271 7.32 18.31 -6.68
CA SER A 271 7.80 17.75 -5.42
C SER A 271 6.72 17.74 -4.34
N PHE A 272 5.89 18.79 -4.29
CA PHE A 272 4.80 18.90 -3.32
C PHE A 272 3.71 17.83 -3.53
N PHE A 273 3.16 17.73 -4.75
CA PHE A 273 2.07 16.81 -5.02
C PHE A 273 2.53 15.35 -5.08
N LEU A 274 3.75 15.07 -5.54
CA LEU A 274 4.33 13.73 -5.45
C LEU A 274 4.43 13.26 -4.00
N LYS A 275 5.01 14.08 -3.11
CA LYS A 275 5.13 13.75 -1.69
C LYS A 275 3.76 13.59 -1.02
N LEU A 276 2.80 14.47 -1.33
CA LEU A 276 1.44 14.38 -0.81
C LEU A 276 0.75 13.06 -1.23
N ALA A 277 0.83 12.70 -2.52
CA ALA A 277 0.26 11.46 -3.04
C ALA A 277 0.90 10.22 -2.40
N GLU A 278 2.22 10.22 -2.21
CA GLU A 278 2.94 9.12 -1.55
C GLU A 278 2.51 8.93 -0.10
N LEU A 279 2.39 10.02 0.66
CA LEU A 279 1.94 9.98 2.07
C LEU A 279 0.51 9.46 2.19
N VAL A 280 -0.42 9.96 1.36
CA VAL A 280 -1.82 9.50 1.36
C VAL A 280 -1.91 8.02 0.98
N LYS A 281 -1.13 7.58 -0.01
CA LYS A 281 -1.05 6.16 -0.40
C LYS A 281 -0.56 5.29 0.75
N THR A 282 0.51 5.72 1.44
CA THR A 282 1.08 5.00 2.58
C THR A 282 0.04 4.82 3.69
N LEU A 283 -0.67 5.88 4.07
CA LEU A 283 -1.74 5.83 5.07
C LEU A 283 -2.86 4.85 4.67
N ALA A 284 -3.25 4.84 3.40
CA ALA A 284 -4.26 3.92 2.88
C ALA A 284 -3.81 2.45 2.93
N GLU A 285 -2.54 2.17 2.63
CA GLU A 285 -1.98 0.82 2.73
C GLU A 285 -1.93 0.35 4.18
N THR A 286 -1.53 1.21 5.12
CA THR A 286 -1.50 0.89 6.55
C THR A 286 -2.91 0.58 7.09
N ARG A 287 -3.95 1.32 6.69
CA ARG A 287 -5.33 1.04 7.14
C ARG A 287 -5.86 -0.29 6.60
N LYS A 288 -5.52 -0.68 5.38
CA LYS A 288 -5.88 -2.01 4.83
C LYS A 288 -5.25 -3.15 5.61
N GLN A 289 -4.07 -2.92 6.17
CA GLN A 289 -3.36 -3.85 7.05
C GLN A 289 -3.76 -3.70 8.53
N SER A 290 -4.82 -2.93 8.84
CA SER A 290 -5.23 -2.71 10.22
C SER A 290 -5.87 -3.97 10.83
N PRO A 291 -5.62 -4.23 12.14
CA PRO A 291 -6.24 -5.34 12.87
C PRO A 291 -7.78 -5.40 12.72
N LEU A 292 -8.46 -4.25 12.68
CA LEU A 292 -9.92 -4.17 12.49
C LEU A 292 -10.40 -4.79 11.18
N THR A 293 -9.65 -4.63 10.09
CA THR A 293 -10.02 -5.20 8.78
C THR A 293 -9.85 -6.71 8.80
N ILE A 294 -8.78 -7.19 9.45
CA ILE A 294 -8.52 -8.62 9.64
C ILE A 294 -9.62 -9.25 10.52
N ASP A 295 -10.04 -8.58 11.58
CA ASP A 295 -11.11 -9.07 12.46
C ASP A 295 -12.47 -9.16 11.74
N ILE A 296 -12.79 -8.20 10.87
CA ILE A 296 -14.00 -8.24 10.02
C ILE A 296 -13.93 -9.43 9.05
N LEU A 297 -12.78 -9.64 8.41
CA LEU A 297 -12.55 -10.79 7.53
C LEU A 297 -12.75 -12.11 8.28
N VAL A 298 -12.07 -12.28 9.42
CA VAL A 298 -12.17 -13.46 10.29
C VAL A 298 -13.61 -13.69 10.74
N GLY A 299 -14.32 -12.63 11.16
CA GLY A 299 -15.73 -12.70 11.54
C GLY A 299 -16.65 -13.14 10.40
N SER A 300 -16.35 -12.70 9.17
CA SER A 300 -17.08 -13.10 7.96
C SER A 300 -16.83 -14.57 7.62
N ILE A 301 -15.58 -15.02 7.66
CA ILE A 301 -15.21 -16.42 7.40
C ILE A 301 -15.87 -17.35 8.42
N LYS A 302 -15.80 -17.02 9.72
CA LYS A 302 -16.51 -17.80 10.77
C LYS A 302 -18.00 -17.96 10.48
N ARG A 303 -18.64 -16.89 10.00
CA ARG A 303 -20.07 -16.92 9.61
C ARG A 303 -20.31 -17.81 8.39
N TYR A 304 -19.41 -17.77 7.41
CA TYR A 304 -19.56 -18.57 6.19
C TYR A 304 -19.29 -20.05 6.42
N VAL A 305 -18.29 -20.40 7.23
CA VAL A 305 -17.98 -21.77 7.62
C VAL A 305 -19.13 -22.41 8.41
N ALA A 306 -19.86 -21.62 9.21
CA ALA A 306 -20.95 -22.14 10.02
C ALA A 306 -22.17 -22.64 9.21
N ARG A 307 -22.30 -22.30 7.92
CA ARG A 307 -23.47 -22.69 7.11
C ARG A 307 -23.09 -23.04 5.67
N PRO A 308 -23.47 -24.23 5.15
CA PRO A 308 -23.17 -24.65 3.78
C PRO A 308 -23.67 -23.70 2.67
N GLU A 309 -24.73 -22.94 2.94
CA GLU A 309 -25.30 -21.94 2.02
C GLU A 309 -24.31 -20.82 1.63
N PHE A 310 -23.26 -20.59 2.43
CA PHE A 310 -22.25 -19.58 2.16
C PHE A 310 -20.98 -20.10 1.48
N ARG A 311 -20.95 -21.37 1.04
CA ARG A 311 -19.76 -21.99 0.42
C ARG A 311 -19.15 -21.18 -0.74
N ILE A 312 -19.99 -20.57 -1.58
CA ILE A 312 -19.53 -19.74 -2.72
C ILE A 312 -18.86 -18.46 -2.20
N ARG A 313 -19.48 -17.79 -1.21
CA ARG A 313 -18.90 -16.58 -0.62
C ARG A 313 -17.60 -16.86 0.12
N LEU A 314 -17.50 -18.02 0.74
CA LEU A 314 -16.26 -18.46 1.38
C LEU A 314 -15.15 -18.61 0.34
N ASP A 315 -15.42 -19.33 -0.75
CA ASP A 315 -14.46 -19.52 -1.86
C ASP A 315 -14.03 -18.19 -2.49
N GLU A 316 -14.97 -17.28 -2.74
CA GLU A 316 -14.69 -15.94 -3.28
C GLU A 316 -13.78 -15.11 -2.35
N VAL A 317 -14.06 -15.12 -1.05
CA VAL A 317 -13.26 -14.37 -0.07
C VAL A 317 -11.86 -14.96 0.07
N ILE A 318 -11.73 -16.29 0.15
CA ILE A 318 -10.41 -16.93 0.19
C ILE A 318 -9.63 -16.64 -1.08
N THR A 319 -10.26 -16.76 -2.26
CA THR A 319 -9.64 -16.43 -3.55
C THR A 319 -9.17 -14.98 -3.62
N GLN A 320 -9.95 -14.03 -3.10
CA GLN A 320 -9.52 -12.63 -3.02
C GLN A 320 -8.28 -12.44 -2.14
N GLU A 321 -8.22 -13.08 -0.98
CA GLU A 321 -7.05 -13.00 -0.09
C GLU A 321 -5.82 -13.70 -0.69
N VAL A 322 -6.00 -14.80 -1.41
CA VAL A 322 -4.93 -15.48 -2.16
C VAL A 322 -4.36 -14.56 -3.25
N ASN A 323 -5.22 -13.89 -4.02
CA ASN A 323 -4.77 -12.95 -5.06
C ASN A 323 -4.00 -11.76 -4.44
N LYS A 324 -4.47 -11.21 -3.31
CA LYS A 324 -3.75 -10.15 -2.59
C LYS A 324 -2.37 -10.62 -2.12
N LEU A 325 -2.27 -11.85 -1.62
CA LEU A 325 -0.99 -12.46 -1.25
C LEU A 325 -0.07 -12.57 -2.47
N PHE A 326 -0.57 -13.06 -3.61
CA PHE A 326 0.23 -13.15 -4.84
C PHE A 326 0.73 -11.80 -5.33
N ASP A 327 -0.14 -10.79 -5.40
CA ASP A 327 0.24 -9.43 -5.81
C ASP A 327 1.35 -8.86 -4.93
N ARG A 328 1.27 -9.09 -3.61
CA ARG A 328 2.30 -8.65 -2.66
C ARG A 328 3.60 -9.45 -2.77
N LEU A 329 3.54 -10.76 -3.05
CA LEU A 329 4.74 -11.60 -3.27
C LEU A 329 5.53 -11.23 -4.53
N ASP A 330 4.86 -10.63 -5.51
CA ASP A 330 5.45 -10.14 -6.74
C ASP A 330 5.87 -8.66 -6.66
N ALA A 331 5.61 -8.00 -5.54
CA ALA A 331 5.99 -6.61 -5.31
C ALA A 331 7.52 -6.43 -5.23
N LYS A 332 8.02 -5.27 -5.66
CA LYS A 332 9.46 -4.99 -5.76
C LYS A 332 10.18 -5.08 -4.41
N GLU A 333 9.48 -4.82 -3.32
CA GLU A 333 9.98 -4.85 -1.94
C GLU A 333 10.37 -6.27 -1.48
N LEU A 334 9.82 -7.29 -2.12
CA LEU A 334 10.12 -8.71 -1.91
C LEU A 334 10.91 -9.32 -3.08
N SER A 335 11.50 -8.48 -3.92
CA SER A 335 12.39 -8.93 -4.99
C SER A 335 13.53 -9.77 -4.41
N PRO A 336 13.83 -10.95 -4.98
CA PRO A 336 14.95 -11.76 -4.52
C PRO A 336 16.31 -11.18 -4.92
N GLN A 337 16.33 -10.04 -5.60
CA GLN A 337 17.54 -9.27 -5.87
C GLN A 337 17.91 -8.41 -4.66
N GLY A 338 19.20 -8.07 -4.54
CA GLY A 338 19.73 -7.21 -3.48
C GLY A 338 20.77 -7.87 -2.59
N VAL A 339 21.18 -7.16 -1.55
CA VAL A 339 22.23 -7.58 -0.62
C VAL A 339 21.61 -8.14 0.66
N TRP A 340 22.31 -9.09 1.27
CA TRP A 340 21.97 -9.61 2.58
C TRP A 340 22.30 -8.61 3.71
N SER A 341 21.36 -8.38 4.62
CA SER A 341 21.63 -7.81 5.94
C SER A 341 20.62 -8.33 6.97
N VAL A 342 20.96 -8.23 8.26
CA VAL A 342 20.08 -8.64 9.36
C VAL A 342 18.83 -7.76 9.41
N GLU A 343 19.00 -6.46 9.20
CA GLU A 343 17.92 -5.47 9.15
C GLU A 343 16.95 -5.77 7.99
N GLU A 344 17.50 -6.09 6.82
CA GLU A 344 16.69 -6.41 5.64
C GLU A 344 15.95 -7.75 5.81
N PHE A 345 16.58 -8.75 6.43
CA PHE A 345 15.92 -10.00 6.78
C PHE A 345 14.72 -9.77 7.70
N ARG A 346 14.92 -9.02 8.80
CA ARG A 346 13.85 -8.69 9.75
C ARG A 346 12.73 -7.89 9.09
N ARG A 347 13.07 -6.93 8.22
CA ARG A 347 12.09 -6.15 7.46
C ARG A 347 11.26 -7.04 6.54
N ARG A 348 11.90 -7.92 5.77
CA ARG A 348 11.22 -8.87 4.87
C ARG A 348 10.37 -9.86 5.62
N LEU A 349 10.85 -10.36 6.76
CA LEU A 349 10.12 -11.28 7.63
C LEU A 349 8.78 -10.67 8.06
N LYS A 350 8.81 -9.45 8.62
CA LYS A 350 7.60 -8.69 8.99
C LYS A 350 6.67 -8.45 7.80
N LEU A 351 7.22 -8.21 6.61
CA LEU A 351 6.42 -8.00 5.40
C LEU A 351 5.73 -9.30 4.94
N TYR A 352 6.43 -10.45 4.97
CA TYR A 352 5.81 -11.75 4.69
C TYR A 352 4.71 -12.06 5.70
N GLU A 353 4.94 -11.84 6.99
CA GLU A 353 3.97 -12.07 8.06
C GLU A 353 2.73 -11.19 7.90
N ALA A 354 2.90 -9.87 7.80
CA ALA A 354 1.79 -8.94 7.64
C ALA A 354 0.96 -9.21 6.37
N THR A 355 1.61 -9.68 5.30
CA THR A 355 0.92 -10.04 4.07
C THR A 355 0.16 -11.36 4.20
N THR A 356 0.69 -12.31 4.98
CA THR A 356 0.12 -13.67 5.10
C THR A 356 -0.92 -13.76 6.21
N GLU A 357 -0.84 -12.90 7.24
CA GLU A 357 -1.67 -12.94 8.44
C GLU A 357 -3.19 -13.07 8.16
N PRO A 358 -3.82 -12.29 7.26
CA PRO A 358 -5.26 -12.40 7.01
C PRO A 358 -5.65 -13.80 6.52
N LEU A 359 -4.88 -14.35 5.58
CA LEU A 359 -5.11 -15.67 5.01
C LEU A 359 -4.71 -16.79 5.98
N ALA A 360 -3.66 -16.61 6.78
CA ALA A 360 -3.29 -17.57 7.82
C ALA A 360 -4.36 -17.69 8.91
N LYS A 361 -4.92 -16.56 9.37
CA LYS A 361 -6.05 -16.56 10.31
C LYS A 361 -7.29 -17.21 9.68
N ALA A 362 -7.57 -16.95 8.40
CA ALA A 362 -8.63 -17.64 7.66
C ALA A 362 -8.43 -19.16 7.65
N PHE A 363 -7.21 -19.61 7.35
CA PHE A 363 -6.84 -21.02 7.34
C PHE A 363 -6.96 -21.63 8.74
N GLY A 364 -6.53 -20.95 9.79
CA GLY A 364 -6.73 -21.42 11.16
C GLY A 364 -8.21 -21.59 11.53
N VAL A 365 -9.08 -20.65 11.12
CA VAL A 365 -10.54 -20.74 11.30
C VAL A 365 -11.10 -21.97 10.57
N LEU A 366 -10.69 -22.17 9.31
CA LEU A 366 -11.09 -23.33 8.52
C LEU A 366 -10.64 -24.64 9.15
N GLY A 367 -9.38 -24.74 9.60
CA GLY A 367 -8.88 -25.92 10.31
C GLY A 367 -9.68 -26.20 11.60
N ARG A 368 -10.08 -25.14 12.32
CA ARG A 368 -10.81 -25.29 13.58
C ARG A 368 -12.29 -25.69 13.41
N TRP A 369 -12.99 -25.12 12.43
CA TRP A 369 -14.46 -25.22 12.32
C TRP A 369 -14.98 -25.69 10.96
N GLY A 370 -14.11 -25.97 10.00
CA GLY A 370 -14.48 -26.50 8.69
C GLY A 370 -14.97 -27.95 8.72
N ASP A 371 -15.29 -28.49 7.55
CA ASP A 371 -15.99 -29.76 7.34
C ASP A 371 -15.20 -30.76 6.46
N ASP A 372 -13.90 -30.54 6.34
CA ASP A 372 -12.88 -31.30 5.59
C ASP A 372 -12.91 -31.05 4.08
N ALA A 373 -14.01 -30.51 3.54
CA ALA A 373 -14.12 -30.16 2.12
C ALA A 373 -13.16 -29.03 1.73
N GLU A 374 -12.74 -28.19 2.68
CA GLU A 374 -11.79 -27.11 2.44
C GLU A 374 -10.38 -27.60 2.09
N LEU A 375 -10.02 -28.86 2.42
CA LEU A 375 -8.64 -29.35 2.25
C LEU A 375 -8.15 -29.23 0.80
N ALA A 376 -9.04 -29.41 -0.18
CA ALA A 376 -8.70 -29.23 -1.59
C ALA A 376 -8.28 -27.78 -1.90
N LEU A 377 -9.07 -26.80 -1.45
CA LEU A 377 -8.78 -25.37 -1.59
C LEU A 377 -7.47 -24.98 -0.87
N ILE A 378 -7.27 -25.50 0.35
CA ILE A 378 -6.03 -25.30 1.11
C ILE A 378 -4.82 -25.87 0.36
N ALA A 379 -4.94 -27.09 -0.18
CA ALA A 379 -3.88 -27.75 -0.93
C ALA A 379 -3.52 -26.97 -2.20
N ASP A 380 -4.52 -26.53 -2.97
CA ASP A 380 -4.31 -25.77 -4.20
C ASP A 380 -3.70 -24.40 -3.92
N THR A 381 -4.10 -23.75 -2.83
CA THR A 381 -3.49 -22.49 -2.38
C THR A 381 -2.03 -22.68 -2.01
N ILE A 382 -1.70 -23.67 -1.17
CA ILE A 382 -0.32 -23.96 -0.76
C ILE A 382 0.55 -24.29 -1.98
N ARG A 383 0.05 -25.14 -2.89
CA ARG A 383 0.74 -25.45 -4.15
C ARG A 383 0.92 -24.22 -5.03
N GLY A 384 -0.09 -23.36 -5.13
CA GLY A 384 -0.06 -22.10 -5.88
C GLY A 384 1.01 -21.14 -5.35
N VAL A 385 1.06 -20.95 -4.03
CA VAL A 385 2.11 -20.12 -3.37
C VAL A 385 3.50 -20.68 -3.65
N VAL A 386 3.69 -22.00 -3.49
CA VAL A 386 5.00 -22.64 -3.74
C VAL A 386 5.39 -22.54 -5.22
N ALA A 387 4.47 -22.78 -6.16
CA ALA A 387 4.71 -22.66 -7.59
C ALA A 387 5.06 -21.21 -7.97
N ARG A 388 4.31 -20.23 -7.45
CA ARG A 388 4.58 -18.80 -7.70
C ARG A 388 5.93 -18.36 -7.15
N ALA A 389 6.30 -18.84 -5.96
CA ALA A 389 7.60 -18.59 -5.36
C ALA A 389 8.74 -19.17 -6.22
N ASN A 390 8.61 -20.43 -6.66
CA ASN A 390 9.63 -21.14 -7.45
C ASN A 390 9.76 -20.64 -8.90
N LYS A 391 8.75 -19.96 -9.46
CA LYS A 391 8.86 -19.33 -10.80
C LYS A 391 10.00 -18.32 -10.89
N VAL A 392 10.42 -17.75 -9.76
CA VAL A 392 11.54 -16.82 -9.72
C VAL A 392 12.80 -17.62 -9.40
N GLY A 393 13.64 -17.87 -10.42
CA GLY A 393 14.85 -18.69 -10.29
C GLY A 393 16.16 -17.90 -10.16
N SER A 394 16.11 -16.56 -10.12
CA SER A 394 17.29 -15.69 -10.07
C SER A 394 17.22 -14.74 -8.89
N GLY A 395 18.33 -14.62 -8.15
CA GLY A 395 18.47 -13.76 -6.98
C GLY A 395 19.36 -14.41 -5.92
N LEU A 396 19.39 -13.82 -4.72
CA LEU A 396 20.09 -14.38 -3.59
C LEU A 396 19.34 -15.61 -3.05
N ASN A 397 20.03 -16.74 -2.86
CA ASN A 397 19.42 -18.01 -2.40
C ASN A 397 18.55 -17.84 -1.14
N ILE A 398 19.03 -17.09 -0.13
CA ILE A 398 18.27 -16.82 1.09
C ILE A 398 16.91 -16.16 0.79
N TRP A 399 16.89 -15.21 -0.15
CA TRP A 399 15.65 -14.56 -0.56
C TRP A 399 14.76 -15.49 -1.38
N LEU A 400 15.33 -16.33 -2.24
CA LEU A 400 14.60 -17.32 -3.02
C LEU A 400 13.92 -18.34 -2.09
N ASP A 401 14.63 -18.87 -1.11
CA ASP A 401 14.10 -19.87 -0.17
C ASP A 401 12.98 -19.28 0.70
N LEU A 402 13.15 -18.04 1.18
CA LEU A 402 12.14 -17.32 1.98
C LEU A 402 10.85 -17.00 1.22
N ARG A 403 10.82 -17.00 -0.12
CA ARG A 403 9.57 -16.76 -0.89
C ARG A 403 8.51 -17.83 -0.64
N THR A 404 8.90 -19.01 -0.16
CA THR A 404 7.97 -20.08 0.23
C THR A 404 7.52 -20.02 1.69
N TYR A 405 8.02 -19.05 2.48
CA TYR A 405 7.66 -18.88 3.89
C TYR A 405 6.14 -18.68 4.12
N PRO A 406 5.39 -17.92 3.28
CA PRO A 406 3.94 -17.85 3.41
C PRO A 406 3.24 -19.22 3.38
N ALA A 407 3.73 -20.17 2.57
CA ALA A 407 3.17 -21.52 2.53
C ALA A 407 3.38 -22.27 3.86
N VAL A 408 4.53 -22.07 4.52
CA VAL A 408 4.82 -22.62 5.85
C VAL A 408 3.85 -22.04 6.89
N LEU A 409 3.62 -20.72 6.86
CA LEU A 409 2.69 -20.04 7.76
C LEU A 409 1.25 -20.52 7.58
N LEU A 410 0.77 -20.61 6.33
CA LEU A 410 -0.57 -21.11 6.01
C LEU A 410 -0.78 -22.56 6.47
N MET A 411 0.20 -23.43 6.20
CA MET A 411 0.17 -24.82 6.64
C MET A 411 0.15 -24.94 8.17
N THR A 412 0.97 -24.16 8.85
CA THR A 412 1.05 -24.16 10.32
C THR A 412 -0.27 -23.69 10.94
N ALA A 413 -0.86 -22.60 10.43
CA ALA A 413 -2.12 -22.08 10.95
C ALA A 413 -3.29 -23.06 10.75
N TYR A 414 -3.43 -23.64 9.55
CA TYR A 414 -4.45 -24.65 9.26
C TYR A 414 -4.24 -25.91 10.14
N GLY A 415 -3.01 -26.40 10.21
CA GLY A 415 -2.64 -27.58 10.99
C GLY A 415 -2.89 -27.42 12.49
N LEU A 416 -2.60 -26.25 13.07
CA LEU A 416 -2.93 -25.95 14.46
C LEU A 416 -4.44 -25.87 14.70
N GLY A 417 -5.20 -25.30 13.75
CA GLY A 417 -6.67 -25.31 13.80
C GLY A 417 -7.22 -26.75 13.83
N LEU A 418 -6.71 -27.62 12.95
CA LEU A 418 -7.08 -29.04 12.91
C LEU A 418 -6.69 -29.77 14.18
N ALA A 419 -5.47 -29.57 14.69
CA ALA A 419 -4.98 -30.19 15.92
C ALA A 419 -5.82 -29.75 17.13
N ARG A 420 -6.26 -28.49 17.17
CA ARG A 420 -7.15 -27.97 18.21
C ARG A 420 -8.55 -28.58 18.15
N ALA A 421 -9.02 -28.91 16.95
CA ALA A 421 -10.29 -29.57 16.66
C ALA A 421 -10.23 -31.10 16.70
N GLU A 422 -9.06 -31.68 16.93
CA GLU A 422 -8.86 -33.13 16.93
C GLU A 422 -9.30 -33.77 15.60
N ARG A 423 -9.22 -33.01 14.49
CA ARG A 423 -9.53 -33.45 13.12
C ARG A 423 -8.33 -34.21 12.54
N TRP A 424 -7.99 -35.32 13.19
CA TRP A 424 -6.76 -36.08 12.97
C TRP A 424 -6.58 -36.57 11.53
N LYS A 425 -7.66 -37.03 10.89
CA LYS A 425 -7.59 -37.56 9.52
C LYS A 425 -7.15 -36.48 8.53
N THR A 426 -7.79 -35.33 8.58
CA THR A 426 -7.48 -34.17 7.74
C THR A 426 -6.10 -33.59 8.05
N LEU A 427 -5.64 -33.68 9.30
CA LEU A 427 -4.27 -33.31 9.67
C LEU A 427 -3.22 -34.26 9.06
N HIS A 428 -3.47 -35.57 9.11
CA HIS A 428 -2.63 -36.57 8.43
C HIS A 428 -2.60 -36.34 6.92
N ASP A 429 -3.76 -36.09 6.32
CA ASP A 429 -3.89 -35.84 4.88
C ASP A 429 -3.18 -34.54 4.46
N LEU A 430 -3.26 -33.47 5.27
CA LEU A 430 -2.50 -32.23 5.08
C LEU A 430 -1.00 -32.50 5.02
N PHE A 431 -0.47 -33.24 6.01
CA PHE A 431 0.95 -33.58 6.07
C PHE A 431 1.39 -34.48 4.91
N SER A 432 0.49 -35.35 4.46
CA SER A 432 0.71 -36.30 3.37
C SER A 432 0.46 -35.70 1.97
N LEU A 433 0.03 -34.43 1.87
CA LEU A 433 -0.27 -33.79 0.59
C LEU A 433 0.91 -33.90 -0.37
N SER A 434 0.63 -34.36 -1.59
CA SER A 434 1.63 -34.39 -2.65
C SER A 434 1.95 -32.97 -3.13
N MET A 435 3.23 -32.63 -3.07
CA MET A 435 3.81 -31.37 -3.54
C MET A 435 4.55 -31.62 -4.86
N PRO A 436 4.13 -30.98 -5.97
CA PRO A 436 4.79 -31.13 -7.25
C PRO A 436 6.21 -30.55 -7.21
N ARG A 437 7.13 -31.17 -7.95
CA ARG A 437 8.51 -30.72 -8.12
C ARG A 437 8.87 -30.79 -9.60
N ASP A 438 9.52 -29.74 -10.10
CA ASP A 438 9.98 -29.72 -11.49
C ASP A 438 10.96 -30.86 -11.73
N GLU A 439 10.61 -31.73 -12.69
CA GLU A 439 11.44 -32.85 -13.19
C GLU A 439 11.91 -33.86 -12.12
N ARG A 440 11.24 -33.92 -10.96
CA ARG A 440 11.56 -34.85 -9.87
C ARG A 440 10.30 -35.47 -9.28
N ASP A 441 10.48 -36.59 -8.58
CA ASP A 441 9.38 -37.24 -7.88
C ASP A 441 8.71 -36.28 -6.87
N PRO A 442 7.36 -36.24 -6.86
CA PRO A 442 6.62 -35.47 -5.88
C PRO A 442 7.01 -35.87 -4.46
N LYS A 443 7.12 -34.88 -3.59
CA LYS A 443 7.36 -35.10 -2.15
C LYS A 443 6.08 -34.86 -1.37
N ARG A 444 5.95 -35.46 -0.18
CA ARG A 444 4.90 -35.05 0.75
C ARG A 444 5.18 -33.64 1.26
N LEU A 445 4.14 -32.95 1.70
CA LEU A 445 4.22 -31.61 2.26
C LEU A 445 5.23 -31.55 3.43
N VAL A 446 5.22 -32.57 4.30
CA VAL A 446 6.18 -32.66 5.42
C VAL A 446 7.64 -32.78 4.98
N ASN A 447 7.92 -33.29 3.79
CA ASN A 447 9.30 -33.39 3.27
C ASN A 447 9.71 -32.16 2.43
N SER A 448 8.90 -31.10 2.44
CA SER A 448 9.10 -29.90 1.61
C SER A 448 8.95 -28.57 2.35
N LEU A 449 8.00 -28.49 3.29
CA LEU A 449 7.63 -27.26 4.00
C LEU A 449 7.70 -27.37 5.52
N PHE A 450 7.97 -28.57 6.07
CA PHE A 450 7.89 -28.81 7.51
C PHE A 450 9.28 -28.77 8.17
N LEU A 451 9.48 -27.75 9.00
CA LEU A 451 10.64 -27.56 9.86
C LEU A 451 11.97 -27.75 9.08
N TRP A 452 12.83 -28.69 9.48
CA TRP A 452 14.17 -28.88 8.89
C TRP A 452 14.19 -29.29 7.42
N ASP A 453 13.07 -29.79 6.90
CA ASP A 453 12.97 -30.18 5.49
C ASP A 453 12.56 -29.01 4.58
N TRP A 454 12.18 -27.88 5.17
CA TRP A 454 11.97 -26.66 4.42
C TRP A 454 13.31 -26.00 4.07
N ARG A 455 13.51 -25.68 2.79
CA ARG A 455 14.76 -25.06 2.30
C ARG A 455 15.16 -23.79 3.05
N GLY A 456 14.19 -23.00 3.51
CA GLY A 456 14.42 -21.76 4.25
C GLY A 456 14.74 -21.95 5.73
N SER A 457 14.91 -23.17 6.26
CA SER A 457 14.96 -23.45 7.70
C SER A 457 16.33 -23.28 8.38
N ASP A 458 17.29 -22.57 7.76
CA ASP A 458 18.65 -22.46 8.29
C ASP A 458 18.68 -21.82 9.70
N ASP A 459 19.19 -22.55 10.71
CA ASP A 459 19.25 -22.09 12.09
C ASP A 459 20.03 -20.77 12.23
N ASN A 460 21.05 -20.54 11.40
CA ASN A 460 21.82 -19.31 11.41
C ASN A 460 21.04 -18.11 10.90
N LEU A 461 20.17 -18.33 9.91
CA LEU A 461 19.26 -17.33 9.41
C LEU A 461 18.26 -16.91 10.49
N TRP A 462 17.54 -17.89 11.06
CA TRP A 462 16.44 -17.63 11.99
C TRP A 462 16.89 -17.14 13.38
N ASN A 463 18.13 -17.43 13.80
CA ASN A 463 18.68 -16.82 15.02
C ASN A 463 18.87 -15.29 14.90
N ASN A 464 18.73 -14.71 13.70
CA ASN A 464 18.73 -13.26 13.51
C ASN A 464 17.37 -12.61 13.82
N VAL A 465 16.31 -13.37 14.13
CA VAL A 465 15.05 -12.81 14.64
C VAL A 465 15.31 -11.96 15.89
N GLU A 466 14.55 -10.89 16.03
CA GLU A 466 14.69 -9.97 17.17
C GLU A 466 14.44 -10.72 18.48
N GLY A 467 15.37 -10.60 19.45
CA GLY A 467 15.29 -11.29 20.75
C GLY A 467 15.74 -12.75 20.77
N PHE A 468 16.12 -13.35 19.63
CA PHE A 468 16.51 -14.77 19.58
C PHE A 468 17.99 -15.03 19.92
N THR A 469 18.83 -14.01 19.78
CA THR A 469 20.23 -14.05 20.24
C THR A 469 20.41 -13.07 21.40
N THR A 470 20.79 -13.57 22.57
CA THR A 470 21.18 -12.76 23.74
C THR A 470 22.58 -13.17 24.21
N GLY A 471 23.57 -12.28 23.99
CA GLY A 471 24.98 -12.60 24.21
C GLY A 471 25.43 -13.78 23.32
N ASN A 472 25.98 -14.83 23.93
CA ASN A 472 26.41 -16.04 23.24
C ASN A 472 25.31 -17.11 23.11
N ASN A 473 24.10 -16.86 23.61
CA ASN A 473 23.04 -17.87 23.65
C ASN A 473 22.17 -17.79 22.39
N ARG A 474 22.05 -18.93 21.68
CA ARG A 474 21.26 -19.10 20.44
C ARG A 474 20.12 -20.07 20.70
N ARG A 475 18.98 -19.88 20.02
CA ARG A 475 17.87 -20.83 20.05
C ARG A 475 18.27 -22.12 19.34
N LYS A 476 17.87 -23.27 19.90
CA LYS A 476 18.15 -24.60 19.32
C LYS A 476 17.35 -24.88 18.06
N THR A 477 16.11 -24.38 17.99
CA THR A 477 15.21 -24.52 16.84
C THR A 477 14.53 -23.19 16.55
N PRO A 478 15.30 -22.18 16.11
CA PRO A 478 14.82 -20.81 15.98
C PRO A 478 13.61 -20.69 15.04
N LEU A 479 13.55 -21.43 13.93
CA LEU A 479 12.35 -21.41 13.08
C LEU A 479 11.10 -21.89 13.84
N SER A 480 11.20 -23.00 14.56
CA SER A 480 10.07 -23.55 15.33
C SER A 480 9.66 -22.63 16.48
N ASP A 481 10.63 -22.01 17.16
CA ASP A 481 10.38 -20.97 18.17
C ASP A 481 9.62 -19.78 17.58
N HIS A 482 10.03 -19.32 16.40
CA HIS A 482 9.35 -18.23 15.70
C HIS A 482 7.94 -18.60 15.22
N LEU A 483 7.78 -19.78 14.62
CA LEU A 483 6.47 -20.28 14.20
C LEU A 483 5.51 -20.43 15.39
N PHE A 484 6.00 -20.84 16.55
CA PHE A 484 5.23 -20.84 17.78
C PHE A 484 4.76 -19.43 18.12
N ASP A 485 5.67 -18.46 18.24
CA ASP A 485 5.35 -17.09 18.64
C ASP A 485 4.30 -16.45 17.72
N VAL A 486 4.52 -16.51 16.40
CA VAL A 486 3.59 -15.98 15.38
C VAL A 486 2.24 -16.70 15.42
N SER A 487 2.24 -18.04 15.54
CA SER A 487 0.99 -18.81 15.53
C SER A 487 0.09 -18.50 16.72
N PHE A 488 0.65 -18.18 17.89
CA PHE A 488 -0.14 -17.85 19.06
C PHE A 488 -0.58 -16.40 19.12
N GLU A 489 0.21 -15.48 18.54
CA GLU A 489 -0.25 -14.12 18.28
C GLU A 489 -1.50 -14.14 17.39
N TRP A 490 -1.46 -14.88 16.28
CA TRP A 490 -2.58 -14.99 15.34
C TRP A 490 -3.70 -15.91 15.84
N GLY A 491 -3.34 -16.88 16.68
CA GLY A 491 -4.20 -17.94 17.19
C GLY A 491 -5.39 -17.45 18.00
N THR A 492 -5.37 -16.21 18.49
CA THR A 492 -6.54 -15.55 19.13
C THR A 492 -7.79 -15.61 18.24
N ALA A 493 -7.62 -15.65 16.92
CA ALA A 493 -8.71 -15.77 15.96
C ALA A 493 -9.36 -17.17 15.92
N PHE A 494 -8.62 -18.27 16.19
CA PHE A 494 -9.11 -19.63 15.92
C PHE A 494 -8.79 -20.71 16.98
N LEU A 495 -7.82 -20.49 17.87
CA LEU A 495 -7.45 -21.44 18.93
C LEU A 495 -8.29 -21.29 20.21
N GLY A 496 -8.91 -20.11 20.40
CA GLY A 496 -9.74 -19.79 21.56
C GLY A 496 -8.91 -19.46 22.80
N VAL A 497 -9.47 -19.72 23.99
CA VAL A 497 -8.80 -19.47 25.27
C VAL A 497 -7.60 -20.42 25.43
N PRO A 498 -6.40 -19.92 25.75
CA PRO A 498 -5.23 -20.77 26.02
C PRO A 498 -5.47 -21.63 27.26
N THR A 499 -5.54 -22.96 27.11
CA THR A 499 -5.39 -23.89 28.25
C THR A 499 -3.95 -24.39 28.36
N ASP A 500 -3.33 -24.71 27.23
CA ASP A 500 -1.88 -24.96 27.09
C ASP A 500 -1.46 -24.86 25.62
N ASN A 501 -1.00 -23.67 25.23
CA ASN A 501 -0.56 -23.38 23.86
C ASN A 501 0.71 -24.17 23.49
N ALA A 502 1.62 -24.37 24.45
CA ALA A 502 2.86 -25.10 24.21
C ALA A 502 2.57 -26.57 23.89
N LEU A 503 1.70 -27.21 24.65
CA LEU A 503 1.32 -28.60 24.39
C LEU A 503 0.60 -28.78 23.05
N LEU A 504 -0.27 -27.84 22.65
CA LEU A 504 -0.93 -27.90 21.35
C LEU A 504 0.08 -27.85 20.19
N PHE A 505 1.05 -26.94 20.29
CA PHE A 505 2.09 -26.82 19.27
C PHE A 505 3.02 -28.04 19.25
N ASP A 506 3.41 -28.53 20.42
CA ASP A 506 4.18 -29.76 20.57
C ASP A 506 3.48 -30.97 19.95
N ARG A 507 2.14 -31.07 20.10
CA ARG A 507 1.33 -32.10 19.45
C ARG A 507 1.36 -31.97 17.93
N PHE A 508 1.17 -30.76 17.41
CA PHE A 508 1.27 -30.49 15.98
C PHE A 508 2.65 -30.89 15.43
N GLU A 509 3.73 -30.54 16.13
CA GLU A 509 5.09 -30.92 15.72
C GLU A 509 5.32 -32.43 15.78
N ALA A 510 4.88 -33.10 16.85
CA ALA A 510 5.04 -34.53 17.01
C ALA A 510 4.30 -35.32 15.92
N LEU A 511 3.08 -34.93 15.58
CA LEU A 511 2.30 -35.57 14.54
C LEU A 511 2.87 -35.31 13.14
N GLY A 512 3.38 -34.11 12.86
CA GLY A 512 4.09 -33.82 11.61
C GLY A 512 5.40 -34.63 11.49
N ALA A 513 6.14 -34.75 12.60
CA ALA A 513 7.34 -35.57 12.70
C ALA A 513 7.04 -37.06 12.48
N LEU A 514 5.93 -37.56 13.02
CA LEU A 514 5.47 -38.94 12.78
C LEU A 514 5.21 -39.19 11.29
N VAL A 515 4.46 -38.31 10.61
CA VAL A 515 4.20 -38.44 9.16
C VAL A 515 5.47 -38.28 8.33
N HIS A 516 6.43 -37.48 8.78
CA HIS A 516 7.75 -37.42 8.16
C HIS A 516 8.50 -38.76 8.31
N LEU A 517 8.42 -39.41 9.47
CA LEU A 517 9.07 -40.69 9.71
C LEU A 517 8.51 -41.81 8.84
N GLU A 518 7.20 -41.76 8.51
CA GLU A 518 6.46 -42.69 7.63
C GLU A 518 7.04 -42.86 6.22
N GLU A 519 8.05 -42.08 5.82
CA GLU A 519 8.89 -42.38 4.64
C GLU A 519 9.65 -43.71 4.79
N ASN A 520 9.92 -44.14 6.03
CA ASN A 520 10.53 -45.41 6.34
C ASN A 520 9.46 -46.49 6.55
N SER A 521 9.65 -47.67 5.95
CA SER A 521 8.82 -48.83 6.28
C SER A 521 9.06 -49.27 7.73
N GLU A 522 8.05 -49.91 8.35
CA GLU A 522 8.16 -50.41 9.74
C GLU A 522 9.39 -51.28 9.94
N ARG A 523 9.65 -52.19 8.99
CA ARG A 523 10.81 -53.07 9.01
C ARG A 523 12.13 -52.30 8.94
N ALA A 524 12.26 -51.36 8.00
CA ALA A 524 13.47 -50.57 7.86
C ALA A 524 13.75 -49.71 9.10
N LEU A 525 12.70 -49.14 9.68
CA LEU A 525 12.80 -48.36 10.91
C LEU A 525 13.23 -49.24 12.09
N LYS A 526 12.63 -50.43 12.24
CA LYS A 526 13.02 -51.41 13.26
C LYS A 526 14.49 -51.81 13.13
N ASP A 527 14.92 -52.23 11.93
CA ASP A 527 16.30 -52.64 11.65
C ASP A 527 17.30 -51.49 11.94
N GLN A 528 16.91 -50.24 11.65
CA GLN A 528 17.74 -49.08 11.94
C GLN A 528 17.87 -48.80 13.45
N LEU A 529 16.78 -48.98 14.22
CA LEU A 529 16.74 -48.73 15.65
C LEU A 529 17.32 -49.86 16.51
N GLU A 530 17.42 -51.09 15.99
CA GLU A 530 18.11 -52.20 16.67
C GLU A 530 19.63 -51.98 16.76
N ASN A 531 20.20 -51.17 15.86
CA ASN A 531 21.64 -50.92 15.76
C ASN A 531 22.14 -49.81 16.70
N GLY A 532 22.14 -50.07 18.02
CA GLY A 532 22.67 -49.16 19.04
C GLY A 532 21.90 -47.84 19.17
N ASP A 533 22.58 -46.72 19.44
CA ASP A 533 21.96 -45.39 19.59
C ASP A 533 21.63 -44.69 18.26
N ARG A 534 21.54 -45.43 17.14
CA ARG A 534 21.16 -44.85 15.84
C ARG A 534 19.74 -44.29 15.90
N LYS A 535 19.53 -43.17 15.23
CA LYS A 535 18.21 -42.54 15.03
C LYS A 535 17.87 -42.49 13.55
N ALA A 536 16.59 -42.61 13.23
CA ALA A 536 16.07 -42.35 11.89
C ALA A 536 15.86 -40.85 11.68
N ARG A 537 16.05 -40.40 10.42
CA ARG A 537 15.83 -39.00 10.08
C ARG A 537 14.36 -38.65 10.27
N MET A 538 14.12 -37.61 11.05
CA MET A 538 12.79 -37.13 11.39
C MET A 538 12.88 -35.62 11.60
N SER A 539 12.10 -34.85 10.84
CA SER A 539 12.04 -33.40 11.00
C SER A 539 11.32 -33.07 12.31
N VAL A 540 12.01 -32.42 13.25
CA VAL A 540 11.45 -32.02 14.56
C VAL A 540 11.80 -30.57 14.88
N GLY A 541 11.03 -29.95 15.76
CA GLY A 541 11.26 -28.58 16.22
C GLY A 541 11.54 -28.54 17.71
N ARG A 542 10.83 -27.65 18.41
CA ARG A 542 10.90 -27.50 19.87
C ARG A 542 10.62 -28.79 20.61
N ILE A 543 9.74 -29.65 20.08
CA ILE A 543 9.43 -30.95 20.68
C ILE A 543 10.67 -31.84 20.86
N GLY A 544 11.71 -31.62 20.04
CA GLY A 544 12.97 -32.35 20.11
C GLY A 544 13.79 -32.03 21.36
N TRP A 545 13.74 -30.83 21.92
CA TRP A 545 14.51 -30.46 23.12
C TRP A 545 13.65 -30.07 24.32
N ARG A 546 12.34 -29.86 24.14
CA ARG A 546 11.40 -29.53 25.22
C ARG A 546 10.91 -30.80 25.93
N SER A 547 11.60 -31.19 27.00
CA SER A 547 11.32 -32.41 27.78
C SER A 547 9.91 -32.48 28.40
N GLU A 548 9.33 -31.34 28.78
CA GLU A 548 7.97 -31.25 29.33
C GLU A 548 6.91 -31.61 28.28
N GLY A 549 6.98 -30.98 27.11
CA GLY A 549 6.11 -31.25 25.98
C GLY A 549 6.21 -32.70 25.53
N ARG A 550 7.44 -33.17 25.31
CA ARG A 550 7.71 -34.54 24.87
C ARG A 550 7.13 -35.59 25.82
N ARG A 551 7.31 -35.44 27.13
CA ARG A 551 6.74 -36.38 28.12
C ARG A 551 5.21 -36.38 28.09
N SER A 552 4.59 -35.21 27.89
CA SER A 552 3.14 -35.09 27.79
C SER A 552 2.60 -35.79 26.54
N ILE A 553 3.26 -35.60 25.39
CA ILE A 553 2.94 -36.28 24.14
C ILE A 553 3.18 -37.79 24.23
N GLU A 554 4.30 -38.23 24.83
CA GLU A 554 4.56 -39.66 25.05
C GLU A 554 3.47 -40.31 25.92
N HIS A 555 3.01 -39.62 26.96
CA HIS A 555 1.92 -40.10 27.81
C HIS A 555 0.59 -40.16 27.04
N GLU A 556 0.30 -39.12 26.27
CA GLU A 556 -0.91 -39.04 25.43
C GLU A 556 -0.95 -40.15 24.36
N LEU A 557 0.16 -40.40 23.65
CA LEU A 557 0.24 -41.43 22.61
C LEU A 557 0.29 -42.86 23.16
N LYS A 558 0.59 -43.03 24.46
CA LYS A 558 0.45 -44.31 25.17
C LYS A 558 -0.98 -44.53 25.70
N SER A 559 -1.81 -43.49 25.75
CA SER A 559 -3.22 -43.61 26.14
C SER A 559 -4.01 -44.35 25.06
N THR A 560 -4.71 -45.42 25.43
CA THR A 560 -5.44 -46.30 24.49
C THR A 560 -6.45 -45.54 23.61
N PRO A 561 -7.28 -44.62 24.12
CA PRO A 561 -8.26 -43.91 23.29
C PRO A 561 -7.62 -43.03 22.21
N THR A 562 -6.65 -42.18 22.57
CA THR A 562 -5.99 -41.27 21.62
C THR A 562 -5.17 -42.05 20.59
N ARG A 563 -4.46 -43.10 21.04
CA ARG A 563 -3.71 -43.99 20.17
C ARG A 563 -4.60 -44.57 19.06
N GLN A 564 -5.74 -45.16 19.42
CA GLN A 564 -6.66 -45.74 18.43
C GLN A 564 -7.24 -44.69 17.46
N GLN A 565 -7.55 -43.49 17.95
CA GLN A 565 -8.02 -42.40 17.09
C GLN A 565 -6.99 -42.00 16.03
N LEU A 566 -5.72 -41.85 16.42
CA LEU A 566 -4.65 -41.47 15.51
C LEU A 566 -4.34 -42.57 14.50
N LEU A 567 -4.29 -43.84 14.92
CA LEU A 567 -4.08 -44.97 14.00
C LEU A 567 -5.20 -45.07 12.97
N LYS A 568 -6.47 -44.93 13.40
CA LYS A 568 -7.63 -44.89 12.51
C LYS A 568 -7.59 -43.71 11.52
N ALA A 569 -6.99 -42.60 11.94
CA ALA A 569 -6.79 -41.42 11.11
C ALA A 569 -5.68 -41.58 10.05
N GLY A 570 -4.88 -42.66 10.12
CA GLY A 570 -3.82 -42.97 9.17
C GLY A 570 -2.40 -42.76 9.70
N PHE A 571 -2.25 -42.16 10.89
CA PHE A 571 -0.94 -41.98 11.52
C PHE A 571 -0.28 -43.33 11.83
N ALA A 572 1.07 -43.33 11.82
CA ALA A 572 1.90 -44.52 12.02
C ALA A 572 1.53 -45.67 11.07
N LEU A 573 1.01 -45.35 9.88
CA LEU A 573 0.51 -46.33 8.90
C LEU A 573 -0.57 -47.27 9.46
N GLY A 574 -1.28 -46.84 10.51
CA GLY A 574 -2.26 -47.68 11.23
C GLY A 574 -1.65 -48.79 12.10
N SER A 575 -0.32 -48.79 12.30
CA SER A 575 0.39 -49.80 13.08
C SER A 575 0.74 -49.32 14.49
N GLU A 576 0.31 -50.09 15.50
CA GLU A 576 0.73 -49.88 16.89
C GLU A 576 2.24 -50.04 17.06
N ALA A 577 2.84 -51.05 16.41
CA ALA A 577 4.27 -51.28 16.48
C ALA A 577 5.06 -50.10 15.89
N TYR A 578 4.57 -49.52 14.79
CA TYR A 578 5.19 -48.34 14.19
C TYR A 578 5.14 -47.13 15.13
N LEU A 579 4.02 -46.93 15.83
CA LEU A 579 3.90 -45.84 16.80
C LEU A 579 4.89 -45.99 17.96
N ASP A 580 5.13 -47.22 18.42
CA ASP A 580 6.15 -47.47 19.47
C ASP A 580 7.57 -47.20 18.96
N LEU A 581 7.88 -47.58 17.71
CA LEU A 581 9.14 -47.23 17.05
C LEU A 581 9.31 -45.72 16.91
N PHE A 582 8.23 -44.99 16.63
CA PHE A 582 8.25 -43.52 16.60
C PHE A 582 8.59 -42.93 17.97
N LEU A 583 7.96 -43.39 19.06
CA LEU A 583 8.25 -42.88 20.41
C LEU A 583 9.70 -43.15 20.83
N GLU A 584 10.23 -44.32 20.46
CA GLU A 584 11.64 -44.65 20.66
C GLU A 584 12.55 -43.73 19.83
N ASN A 585 12.25 -43.53 18.55
CA ASN A 585 13.03 -42.64 17.69
C ASN A 585 13.00 -41.18 18.18
N LEU A 586 11.84 -40.69 18.62
CA LEU A 586 11.67 -39.35 19.19
C LEU A 586 12.54 -39.18 20.44
N SER A 587 12.60 -40.18 21.31
CA SER A 587 13.48 -40.18 22.49
C SER A 587 14.96 -40.12 22.11
N ARG A 588 15.38 -40.82 21.04
CA ARG A 588 16.77 -40.79 20.54
C ARG A 588 17.13 -39.45 19.89
N VAL A 589 16.22 -38.89 19.09
CA VAL A 589 16.36 -37.55 18.52
C VAL A 589 16.50 -36.52 19.65
N ALA A 590 15.68 -36.63 20.70
CA ALA A 590 15.74 -35.72 21.83
C ALA A 590 17.06 -35.78 22.58
N ARG A 591 17.56 -36.98 22.88
CA ARG A 591 18.90 -37.16 23.45
C ARG A 591 19.95 -36.47 22.58
N TRP A 592 19.93 -36.68 21.26
CA TRP A 592 20.87 -36.02 20.34
C TRP A 592 20.79 -34.49 20.36
N MET A 593 19.59 -33.92 20.49
CA MET A 593 19.38 -32.46 20.57
C MET A 593 19.73 -31.87 21.94
N GLU A 594 19.79 -32.65 23.01
CA GLU A 594 20.31 -32.18 24.31
C GLU A 594 21.82 -31.89 24.22
N TRP A 595 22.57 -32.70 23.46
CA TRP A 595 24.02 -32.55 23.25
C TRP A 595 24.42 -31.46 22.24
N ARG A 596 23.52 -31.11 21.31
CA ARG A 596 23.69 -30.05 20.31
C ARG A 596 23.29 -28.68 20.88
#